data_AF-A0A947RSX6-F1
#
_entry.id   AF-A0A947RSX6-F1
#
_cell.length_a   1.000
_cell.length_b   1.000
_cell.length_c   1.000
_cell.angle_alpha   90.00
_cell.angle_beta   90.00
_cell.angle_gamma   90.00
#
_symmetry.space_group_name_H-M   'P 1'
#
loop_
_entity.id
_entity.type
_entity.pdbx_description
1 polymer ?
#
loop_
_entity_poly.entity_id
_entity_poly.type
_entity_poly.pdbx_seq_one_letter_code
_entity_poly.pdbx_strand_id
1 'polypeptide(L)'
;MYVLQNALRVDGSKHAVRDAALVATVALLALCAAGCQDDGERKPAARNTPRETALPGDTRPNLLVITLDTARADHLGCYGAAAARTPH
;
A
#
# COMPACT_ATOMS: atom_id res chain seq x y z
N MET A 1 -58.08 -10.68 -23.59
CA MET A 1 -57.83 -10.87 -22.14
C MET A 1 -56.41 -11.39 -21.82
N TYR A 2 -55.40 -11.23 -22.70
CA TYR A 2 -54.02 -11.74 -22.47
C TYR A 2 -52.96 -10.63 -22.27
N VAL A 3 -53.29 -9.36 -22.52
CA VAL A 3 -52.29 -8.26 -22.57
C VAL A 3 -52.03 -7.62 -21.19
N LEU A 4 -53.03 -7.58 -20.30
CA LEU A 4 -52.90 -6.98 -18.96
C LEU A 4 -52.07 -7.84 -17.99
N GLN A 5 -51.90 -9.13 -18.27
CA GLN A 5 -51.19 -10.06 -17.38
C GLN A 5 -49.66 -9.96 -17.51
N ASN A 6 -49.17 -9.45 -18.65
CA ASN A 6 -47.73 -9.29 -18.88
C ASN A 6 -47.16 -8.02 -18.21
N ALA A 7 -47.94 -6.94 -18.11
CA ALA A 7 -47.48 -5.67 -17.56
C ALA A 7 -47.19 -5.76 -16.04
N LEU A 8 -48.06 -6.42 -15.27
CA LEU A 8 -47.87 -6.62 -13.83
C LEU A 8 -46.72 -7.60 -13.53
N ARG A 9 -46.43 -8.56 -14.42
CA ARG A 9 -45.29 -9.48 -14.28
C ARG A 9 -43.95 -8.81 -14.57
N VAL A 10 -43.92 -7.83 -15.47
CA VAL A 10 -42.72 -7.04 -15.78
C VAL A 10 -42.40 -6.04 -14.65
N ASP A 11 -43.39 -5.47 -13.97
CA ASP A 11 -43.15 -4.54 -12.84
C ASP A 11 -42.61 -5.23 -11.57
N GLY A 12 -43.14 -6.40 -11.21
CA GLY A 12 -42.66 -7.13 -10.02
C GLY A 12 -41.19 -7.55 -10.11
N SER A 13 -40.70 -7.83 -11.32
CA SER A 13 -39.29 -8.17 -11.55
C SER A 13 -38.37 -6.96 -11.40
N LYS A 14 -38.82 -5.76 -11.78
CA LYS A 14 -38.00 -4.53 -11.69
C LYS A 14 -37.77 -4.10 -10.25
N HIS A 15 -38.77 -4.24 -9.37
CA HIS A 15 -38.63 -3.89 -7.96
C HIS A 15 -37.72 -4.87 -7.22
N ALA A 16 -37.88 -6.18 -7.45
CA ALA A 16 -37.02 -7.19 -6.84
C ALA A 16 -35.54 -7.05 -7.26
N VAL A 17 -35.28 -6.71 -8.54
CA VAL A 17 -33.91 -6.50 -9.04
C VAL A 17 -33.33 -5.18 -8.53
N ARG A 18 -34.14 -4.13 -8.37
CA ARG A 18 -33.71 -2.86 -7.76
C ARG A 18 -33.38 -3.04 -6.29
N ASP A 19 -34.19 -3.76 -5.53
CA ASP A 19 -33.96 -4.02 -4.10
C ASP A 19 -32.71 -4.90 -3.91
N ALA A 20 -32.55 -5.95 -4.74
CA ALA A 20 -31.33 -6.77 -4.72
C ALA A 20 -30.07 -5.98 -5.10
N ALA A 21 -30.16 -5.10 -6.10
CA ALA A 21 -29.05 -4.23 -6.48
C ALA A 21 -28.70 -3.20 -5.40
N LEU A 22 -29.71 -2.64 -4.71
CA LEU A 22 -29.53 -1.68 -3.63
C LEU A 22 -28.90 -2.36 -2.41
N VAL A 23 -29.36 -3.56 -2.03
CA VAL A 23 -28.76 -4.38 -0.97
C VAL A 23 -27.32 -4.78 -1.31
N ALA A 24 -27.05 -5.22 -2.54
CA ALA A 24 -25.69 -5.55 -2.98
C ALA A 24 -24.77 -4.32 -2.96
N THR A 25 -25.25 -3.16 -3.37
CA THR A 25 -24.48 -1.90 -3.37
C THR A 25 -24.17 -1.44 -1.94
N VAL A 26 -25.16 -1.47 -1.04
CA VAL A 26 -24.97 -1.10 0.38
C VAL A 26 -24.03 -2.09 1.07
N ALA A 27 -24.17 -3.39 0.81
CA ALA A 27 -23.27 -4.40 1.35
C ALA A 27 -21.82 -4.22 0.87
N LEU A 28 -21.63 -3.90 -0.42
CA LEU A 28 -20.30 -3.64 -0.98
C LEU A 28 -19.67 -2.37 -0.37
N LEU A 29 -20.45 -1.30 -0.20
CA LEU A 29 -19.99 -0.06 0.43
C LEU A 29 -19.59 -0.26 1.90
N ALA A 30 -20.38 -1.04 2.65
CA ALA A 30 -20.07 -1.37 4.04
C ALA A 30 -18.78 -2.20 4.16
N LEU A 31 -18.53 -3.13 3.22
CA LEU A 31 -17.33 -3.94 3.20
C LEU A 31 -16.07 -3.10 2.93
N CYS A 32 -16.16 -2.13 2.01
CA CYS A 32 -15.05 -1.22 1.71
C CYS A 32 -14.71 -0.29 2.89
N ALA A 33 -15.70 0.15 3.67
CA ALA A 33 -15.49 1.06 4.79
C ALA A 33 -14.83 0.39 6.01
N ALA A 34 -15.00 -0.92 6.18
CA ALA A 34 -14.38 -1.68 7.28
C ALA A 34 -12.89 -2.00 7.04
N GLY A 35 -12.39 -1.84 5.82
CA GLY A 35 -11.00 -2.17 5.45
C GLY A 35 -9.96 -1.12 5.84
N CYS A 36 -10.35 0.08 6.28
CA CYS A 36 -9.43 1.16 6.64
C CYS A 36 -8.98 1.13 8.12
N GLN A 37 -8.82 -0.06 8.71
CA GLN A 37 -8.18 -0.21 10.02
C GLN A 37 -6.67 -0.21 9.84
N ASP A 38 -6.12 0.98 9.68
CA ASP A 38 -4.69 1.25 9.70
C ASP A 38 -4.23 1.27 11.16
N ASP A 39 -4.15 0.08 11.77
CA ASP A 39 -3.55 -0.12 13.10
C ASP A 39 -2.05 0.02 12.98
N GLY A 40 -1.61 1.26 12.79
CA GLY A 40 -0.22 1.68 12.87
C GLY A 40 0.28 1.57 14.31
N GLU A 41 0.47 0.35 14.82
CA GLU A 41 1.35 0.10 15.97
C GLU A 41 2.77 0.46 15.57
N ARG A 42 3.08 1.76 15.64
CA ARG A 42 4.44 2.26 15.54
C ARG A 42 5.18 1.81 16.80
N LYS A 43 5.80 0.63 16.73
CA LYS A 43 6.75 0.15 17.73
C LYS A 43 7.77 1.28 18.02
N PRO A 44 7.88 1.79 19.25
CA PRO A 44 8.81 2.86 19.54
C PRO A 44 10.23 2.37 19.27
N ALA A 45 10.97 3.13 18.45
CA ALA A 45 12.36 2.87 18.15
C ALA A 45 13.15 2.71 19.46
N ALA A 46 13.93 1.63 19.53
CA ALA A 46 14.65 1.24 20.72
C ALA A 46 15.50 2.38 21.29
N ARG A 47 15.16 2.71 22.53
CA ARG A 47 15.93 3.34 23.62
C ARG A 47 17.44 3.47 23.33
N ASN A 48 17.97 4.70 23.41
CA ASN A 48 19.41 4.99 23.51
C ASN A 48 19.96 4.44 24.84
N THR A 49 20.17 3.13 24.93
CA THR A 49 21.04 2.54 25.95
C THR A 49 22.48 2.94 25.64
N PRO A 50 23.30 3.32 26.63
CA PRO A 50 24.73 3.57 26.41
C PRO A 50 25.33 2.42 25.62
N ARG A 51 25.92 2.75 24.46
CA ARG A 51 26.57 1.77 23.58
C ARG A 51 27.61 1.06 24.42
N GLU A 52 27.39 -0.24 24.65
CA GLU A 52 28.44 -1.13 25.13
C GLU A 52 29.62 -0.94 24.17
N THR A 53 30.68 -0.31 24.67
CA THR A 53 31.87 -0.02 23.88
C THR A 53 32.40 -1.35 23.39
N ALA A 54 32.25 -1.59 22.08
CA ALA A 54 32.75 -2.80 21.43
C ALA A 54 34.20 -3.01 21.86
N LEU A 55 34.45 -4.14 22.51
CA LEU A 55 35.79 -4.52 22.94
C LEU A 55 36.70 -4.63 21.70
N PRO A 56 38.00 -4.32 21.80
CA PRO A 56 38.94 -4.58 20.73
C PRO A 56 38.88 -6.08 20.36
N GLY A 57 38.41 -6.40 19.16
CA GLY A 57 38.16 -7.78 18.72
C GLY A 57 36.69 -8.19 18.63
N ASP A 58 35.73 -7.29 18.88
CA ASP A 58 34.33 -7.54 18.55
C ASP A 58 34.18 -7.73 17.02
N THR A 59 33.95 -8.97 16.60
CA THR A 59 33.82 -9.36 15.18
C THR A 59 32.45 -9.03 14.61
N ARG A 60 31.61 -8.27 15.33
CA ARG A 60 30.32 -7.82 14.81
C ARG A 60 30.53 -6.96 13.55
N PRO A 61 29.85 -7.28 12.44
CA PRO A 61 29.96 -6.47 11.24
C PRO A 61 29.35 -5.09 11.46
N ASN A 62 30.05 -4.04 11.00
CA ASN A 62 29.50 -2.69 10.96
C ASN A 62 28.68 -2.54 9.67
N LEU A 63 27.46 -2.00 9.78
CA LEU A 63 26.61 -1.69 8.62
C LEU A 63 26.49 -0.18 8.45
N LEU A 64 26.90 0.31 7.29
CA LEU A 64 26.68 1.69 6.86
C LEU A 64 25.75 1.68 5.66
N VAL A 65 24.53 2.16 5.85
CA VAL A 65 23.56 2.32 4.77
C VAL A 65 23.55 3.78 4.35
N ILE A 66 23.93 4.03 3.10
CA ILE A 66 23.92 5.38 2.50
C ILE A 66 22.76 5.43 1.53
N THR A 67 21.83 6.36 1.76
CA THR A 67 20.77 6.68 0.81
C THR A 67 21.14 7.96 0.08
N LEU A 68 20.94 7.96 -1.24
CA LEU A 68 21.14 9.13 -2.07
C LEU A 68 19.79 9.47 -2.70
N ASP A 69 19.33 10.69 -2.45
CA ASP A 69 18.15 11.21 -3.13
C ASP A 69 18.57 11.84 -4.45
N THR A 70 17.73 11.71 -5.48
CA THR A 70 17.90 12.27 -6.83
C THR A 70 19.12 11.80 -7.65
N ALA A 71 19.97 10.91 -7.11
CA ALA A 71 21.07 10.31 -7.86
C ALA A 71 20.51 9.33 -8.90
N ARG A 72 20.71 9.66 -10.19
CA ARG A 72 20.36 8.78 -11.31
C ARG A 72 21.54 7.92 -11.72
N ALA A 73 21.27 6.69 -12.15
CA ALA A 73 22.31 5.74 -12.57
C ALA A 73 23.12 6.26 -13.77
N ASP A 74 22.46 6.86 -14.76
CA ASP A 74 23.10 7.36 -15.99
C ASP A 74 23.97 8.61 -15.80
N HIS A 75 24.07 9.12 -14.56
CA HIS A 75 24.96 10.23 -14.19
C HIS A 75 26.11 9.82 -13.27
N LEU A 76 26.26 8.53 -12.98
CA LEU A 76 27.43 8.03 -12.25
C LEU A 76 28.50 7.57 -13.24
N GLY A 77 29.76 7.91 -12.97
CA GLY A 77 30.88 7.59 -13.86
C GLY A 77 31.05 6.08 -14.07
N CYS A 78 30.83 5.29 -13.01
CA CYS A 78 30.89 3.83 -13.08
C CYS A 78 29.81 3.20 -13.99
N TYR A 79 28.75 3.95 -14.33
CA TYR A 79 27.71 3.54 -15.27
C TYR A 79 27.87 4.16 -16.67
N GLY A 80 29.03 4.76 -16.98
CA GLY A 80 29.35 5.25 -18.32
C GLY A 80 29.08 6.74 -18.56
N ALA A 81 28.71 7.49 -17.52
CA ALA A 81 28.55 8.94 -17.60
C ALA A 81 29.92 9.63 -17.72
N ALA A 82 30.38 9.89 -18.96
CA ALA A 82 31.73 10.44 -19.22
C ALA A 82 32.01 11.80 -18.55
N ALA A 83 30.97 12.61 -18.33
CA ALA A 83 31.07 13.91 -17.66
C ALA A 83 30.95 13.83 -16.13
N ALA A 84 30.66 12.65 -15.56
CA ALA A 84 30.48 12.49 -14.13
C ALA A 84 31.82 12.58 -13.38
N ARG A 85 31.80 13.24 -12.22
CA ARG A 85 32.98 13.45 -11.36
C ARG A 85 32.92 12.57 -10.12
N THR A 86 32.81 11.26 -10.31
CA THR A 86 32.73 10.25 -9.22
C THR A 86 33.97 9.33 -9.24
N PRO A 87 35.10 9.73 -8.63
CA PRO A 87 36.37 8.98 -8.69
C PRO A 87 36.60 7.97 -7.54
N HIS A 88 35.71 7.94 -6.54
CA HIS A 88 35.78 7.05 -5.38
C HIS A 88 34.99 5.77 -5.63
#